data_AF-A0AAD7XQG6-F1
#
_entry.id   AF-A0AAD7XQG6-F1
#
_cell.length_a   1.000
_cell.length_b   1.000
_cell.length_c   1.000
_cell.angle_alpha   90.00
_cell.angle_beta   90.00
_cell.angle_gamma   90.00
#
_symmetry.space_group_name_H-M   'P 1'
#
loop_
_entity.id
_entity.type
_entity.pdbx_description
1 polymer ?
#
loop_
_entity_poly.entity_id
_entity_poly.type
_entity_poly.pdbx_seq_one_letter_code
_entity_poly.pdbx_strand_id
1 'polypeptide(L)'
;MRPEKRNALLTLLNNHPDSYWWIDVLCARCDTPLGIMGDIYACCYLCYAMVDCEPELIIRIKSMVRKWSRRSFKTRLSRWTKDFHKEAHRLVIDTFYQCSWWKRVWTWQEAVLPVEVLFIAETLTELSDSDMLSINELDDFTGDGWFAYDGFMFKLSSDEEGKQLLNVTICSKLFQTSTCLNPIVGDIKGMDFGGSTTQEIIYSRNHCHRHTGYSGTLGGISSLFRAFAQSPRQCMDPVDYVYGVLGIFQIDIPRKTDPNEVWQLFVTELLKLFTDPKRVRIEQDYEKWILSRYKSDRTIRQCNLLTAKNMGEVYKCFA
;
A
#
# COMPACT_ATOMS: atom_id res chain seq x y z
N MET A 1 -12.77 10.11 20.70
CA MET A 1 -11.91 8.90 20.70
C MET A 1 -12.71 7.73 21.23
N ARG A 2 -12.58 6.53 20.65
CA ARG A 2 -13.23 5.32 21.17
C ARG A 2 -12.58 4.88 22.50
N PRO A 3 -13.32 4.34 23.48
CA PRO A 3 -12.78 3.97 24.79
C PRO A 3 -11.60 2.99 24.71
N GLU A 4 -11.65 2.04 23.79
CA GLU A 4 -10.68 0.96 23.63
C GLU A 4 -9.28 1.52 23.31
N LYS A 5 -9.21 2.60 22.52
CA LYS A 5 -7.96 3.28 22.12
C LYS A 5 -7.27 4.02 23.27
N ARG A 6 -8.01 4.36 24.33
CA ARG A 6 -7.53 5.28 25.36
C ARG A 6 -6.31 4.72 26.08
N ASN A 7 -6.37 3.45 26.45
CA ASN A 7 -5.29 2.82 27.20
C ASN A 7 -4.05 2.68 26.32
N ALA A 8 -4.18 2.20 25.09
CA ALA A 8 -3.08 2.12 24.13
C ALA A 8 -2.41 3.48 23.90
N LEU A 9 -3.18 4.56 23.76
CA LEU A 9 -2.65 5.92 23.63
C LEU A 9 -1.90 6.35 24.89
N LEU A 10 -2.48 6.18 26.08
CA LEU A 10 -1.82 6.55 27.34
C LEU A 10 -0.52 5.75 27.54
N THR A 11 -0.54 4.45 27.25
CA THR A 11 0.64 3.60 27.28
C THR A 11 1.71 4.12 26.32
N LEU A 12 1.33 4.49 25.08
CA LEU A 12 2.25 5.06 24.11
C LEU A 12 2.88 6.37 24.60
N LEU A 13 2.06 7.30 25.09
CA LEU A 13 2.54 8.59 25.61
C LEU A 13 3.47 8.43 26.83
N ASN A 14 3.14 7.51 27.74
CA ASN A 14 3.97 7.24 28.92
C ASN A 14 5.33 6.64 28.57
N ASN A 15 5.42 5.87 27.47
CA ASN A 15 6.69 5.31 26.99
C ASN A 15 7.56 6.34 26.26
N HIS A 16 7.01 7.51 25.92
CA HIS A 16 7.71 8.58 25.22
C HIS A 16 7.40 9.94 25.87
N PRO A 17 7.81 10.18 27.12
CA PRO A 17 7.44 11.40 27.87
C PRO A 17 8.02 12.69 27.27
N ASP A 18 9.13 12.59 26.53
CA ASP A 18 9.88 13.72 25.98
C ASP A 18 9.65 13.93 24.47
N SER A 19 8.52 13.45 23.92
CA SER A 19 8.20 13.58 22.50
C SER A 19 6.99 14.50 22.23
N TYR A 20 6.96 15.07 21.02
CA TYR A 20 5.87 15.91 20.54
C TYR A 20 4.94 15.08 19.64
N TRP A 21 3.64 15.19 19.89
CA TRP A 21 2.63 14.41 19.19
C TRP A 21 1.66 15.31 18.45
N TRP A 22 1.46 15.00 17.18
CA TRP A 22 0.23 15.36 16.48
C TRP A 22 -0.68 14.13 16.49
N ILE A 23 -1.89 14.27 17.02
CA ILE A 23 -2.82 13.15 17.22
C ILE A 23 -4.07 13.44 16.41
N ASP A 24 -4.26 12.70 15.32
CA ASP A 24 -5.35 12.90 14.36
C ASP A 24 -6.71 13.09 15.04
N VAL A 25 -7.12 12.13 15.87
CA VAL A 25 -8.43 12.14 16.53
C VAL A 25 -8.65 13.34 17.48
N LEU A 26 -7.60 14.04 17.89
CA LEU A 26 -7.66 15.21 18.77
C LEU A 26 -7.43 16.52 18.01
N CYS A 27 -6.67 16.49 16.93
CA CYS A 27 -6.26 17.65 16.17
C CYS A 27 -7.12 17.89 14.91
N ALA A 28 -7.68 16.84 14.32
CA ALA A 28 -8.62 16.94 13.20
C ALA A 28 -10.01 17.33 13.72
N ARG A 29 -10.41 18.55 13.39
CA ARG A 29 -11.75 19.10 13.59
C ARG A 29 -12.53 19.02 12.28
N CYS A 30 -13.85 19.20 12.35
CA CYS A 30 -14.72 19.23 11.16
C CYS A 30 -14.31 20.32 10.15
N ASP A 31 -13.59 21.35 10.59
CA ASP A 31 -13.11 22.48 9.81
C ASP A 31 -11.62 22.38 9.45
N THR A 32 -10.90 21.33 9.86
CA THR A 32 -9.49 21.15 9.50
C THR A 32 -9.38 21.05 7.97
N PRO A 33 -8.64 21.96 7.31
CA PRO A 33 -8.45 21.86 5.87
C PRO A 33 -7.78 20.54 5.54
N LEU A 34 -8.47 19.68 4.79
CA LEU A 34 -7.95 18.33 4.49
C LEU A 34 -6.65 18.35 3.66
N GLY A 35 -6.37 19.46 2.96
CA GLY A 35 -5.06 19.67 2.32
C GLY A 35 -3.90 19.64 3.32
N ILE A 36 -4.09 20.18 4.53
CA ILE A 36 -3.05 20.22 5.57
C ILE A 36 -2.72 18.82 6.09
N MET A 37 -3.69 17.89 6.06
CA MET A 37 -3.48 16.52 6.54
C MET A 37 -2.42 15.79 5.71
N GLY A 38 -2.46 15.96 4.38
CA GLY A 38 -1.45 15.43 3.48
C GLY A 38 -0.06 15.95 3.81
N ASP A 39 0.06 17.26 4.08
CA ASP A 39 1.33 17.89 4.44
C ASP A 39 1.85 17.42 5.80
N ILE A 40 0.97 17.28 6.80
CA ILE A 40 1.32 16.78 8.13
C ILE A 40 1.89 15.37 8.00
N TYR A 41 1.18 14.46 7.32
CA TYR A 41 1.65 13.09 7.18
C TYR A 41 2.92 13.01 6.33
N ALA A 42 3.05 13.81 5.28
CA ALA A 42 4.29 13.90 4.51
C ALA A 42 5.47 14.42 5.36
N CYS A 43 5.22 15.30 6.34
CA CYS A 43 6.21 15.78 7.31
C CYS A 43 6.45 14.86 8.49
N CYS A 44 5.70 13.78 8.61
CA CYS A 44 5.81 12.85 9.71
C CYS A 44 6.97 11.88 9.47
N TYR A 45 7.99 11.92 10.33
CA TYR A 45 9.05 10.91 10.31
C TYR A 45 8.53 9.55 10.83
N LEU A 46 7.75 9.56 11.91
CA LEU A 46 7.26 8.36 12.56
C LEU A 46 5.78 8.53 12.93
N CYS A 47 4.94 7.68 12.34
CA CYS A 47 3.52 7.60 12.64
C CYS A 47 3.20 6.31 13.41
N TYR A 48 2.37 6.41 14.45
CA TYR A 48 1.81 5.24 15.12
C TYR A 48 0.36 5.05 14.70
N ALA A 49 0.07 3.92 14.07
CA ALA A 49 -1.26 3.56 13.61
C ALA A 49 -1.89 2.52 14.55
N MET A 50 -2.94 2.92 15.27
CA MET A 50 -3.74 2.02 16.10
C MET A 50 -4.77 1.26 15.26
N VAL A 51 -4.49 -0.02 15.02
CA VAL A 51 -5.28 -0.93 14.18
C VAL A 51 -6.24 -1.76 15.02
N ASP A 52 -7.47 -1.96 14.53
CA ASP A 52 -8.49 -2.81 15.13
C ASP A 52 -8.18 -4.30 14.90
N CYS A 53 -7.17 -4.79 15.63
CA CYS A 53 -6.73 -6.18 15.63
C CYS A 53 -6.30 -6.63 17.04
N GLU A 54 -6.24 -7.94 17.25
CA GLU A 54 -5.67 -8.53 18.47
C GLU A 54 -4.15 -8.32 18.51
N PRO A 55 -3.55 -7.98 19.68
CA PRO A 55 -2.10 -7.82 19.81
C PRO A 55 -1.29 -9.03 19.34
N GLU A 56 -1.79 -10.25 19.56
CA GLU A 56 -1.14 -11.50 19.16
C GLU A 56 -0.97 -11.61 17.64
N LEU A 57 -1.84 -10.98 16.85
CA LEU A 57 -1.71 -10.96 15.39
C LEU A 57 -0.44 -10.22 14.97
N ILE A 58 -0.20 -9.04 15.53
CA ILE A 58 1.00 -8.23 15.26
C ILE A 58 2.26 -9.00 15.68
N ILE A 59 2.25 -9.60 16.88
CA ILE A 59 3.38 -10.38 17.39
C ILE A 59 3.70 -11.57 16.46
N ARG A 60 2.68 -12.27 15.97
CA ARG A 60 2.85 -13.41 15.04
C ARG A 60 3.43 -12.97 13.71
N ILE A 61 2.88 -11.92 13.10
CA ILE A 61 3.40 -11.36 11.84
C ILE A 61 4.85 -10.93 12.04
N LYS A 62 5.14 -10.16 13.09
CA LYS A 62 6.50 -9.70 13.41
C LYS A 62 7.47 -10.85 13.62
N SER A 63 7.06 -11.94 14.28
CA SER A 63 7.88 -13.14 14.46
C SER A 63 8.26 -13.78 13.12
N MET A 64 7.35 -13.78 12.13
CA MET A 64 7.65 -14.24 10.78
C MET A 64 8.63 -13.30 10.07
N VAL A 65 8.40 -11.99 10.13
CA VAL A 65 9.24 -10.98 9.48
C VAL A 65 10.66 -10.92 10.09
N ARG A 66 10.80 -10.99 11.42
CA ARG A 66 12.11 -10.97 12.10
C ARG A 66 12.98 -12.17 11.76
N LYS A 67 12.37 -13.35 11.57
CA LYS A 67 13.10 -14.55 11.10
C LYS A 67 13.66 -14.36 9.68
N TRP A 68 13.19 -13.34 8.98
CA TRP A 68 13.37 -13.09 7.56
C TRP A 68 14.36 -11.96 7.23
N SER A 69 14.33 -10.86 7.98
CA SER A 69 14.96 -9.57 7.64
C SER A 69 16.51 -9.52 7.69
N ARG A 70 17.22 -10.60 8.03
CA ARG A 70 18.70 -10.60 8.20
C ARG A 70 19.50 -11.34 7.12
N ARG A 71 18.91 -11.62 5.96
CA ARG A 71 19.53 -12.51 4.96
C ARG A 71 19.46 -11.93 3.54
N SER A 72 20.32 -12.43 2.67
CA SER A 72 20.26 -12.08 1.24
C SER A 72 18.93 -12.48 0.64
N PHE A 73 18.47 -11.73 -0.38
CA PHE A 73 17.21 -11.98 -1.08
C PHE A 73 17.04 -13.45 -1.52
N LYS A 74 18.10 -14.08 -2.04
CA LYS A 74 18.08 -15.50 -2.42
C LYS A 74 17.79 -16.44 -1.23
N THR A 75 18.41 -16.18 -0.08
CA THR A 75 18.20 -16.99 1.13
C THR A 75 16.85 -16.70 1.79
N ARG A 76 16.33 -15.48 1.61
CA ARG A 76 14.94 -15.15 1.92
C ARG A 76 14.03 -16.02 1.07
N LEU A 77 14.03 -15.87 -0.25
CA LEU A 77 13.14 -16.62 -1.16
C LEU A 77 13.13 -18.13 -0.93
N SER A 78 14.28 -18.76 -0.68
CA SER A 78 14.37 -20.21 -0.46
C SER A 78 13.60 -20.73 0.76
N ARG A 79 13.19 -19.86 1.68
CA ARG A 79 12.47 -20.20 2.91
C ARG A 79 10.95 -20.08 2.80
N TRP A 80 10.43 -19.54 1.69
CA TRP A 80 8.99 -19.57 1.43
C TRP A 80 8.65 -21.00 1.10
N THR A 81 8.33 -21.80 2.11
CA THR A 81 7.68 -23.09 1.87
C THR A 81 6.20 -22.82 1.58
N LYS A 82 5.52 -23.80 0.98
CA LYS A 82 4.07 -23.72 0.75
C LYS A 82 3.29 -23.42 2.03
N ASP A 83 3.63 -24.08 3.13
CA ASP A 83 2.93 -23.90 4.41
C ASP A 83 3.25 -22.54 5.02
N PHE A 84 4.48 -22.08 4.91
CA PHE A 84 4.86 -20.72 5.32
C PHE A 84 4.11 -19.67 4.52
N HIS A 85 3.99 -19.86 3.20
CA HIS A 85 3.22 -18.98 2.32
C HIS A 85 1.74 -18.93 2.71
N LYS A 86 1.10 -20.09 2.89
CA LYS A 86 -0.29 -20.17 3.35
C LYS A 86 -0.51 -19.43 4.66
N GLU A 87 0.36 -19.67 5.64
CA GLU A 87 0.24 -19.03 6.96
C GLU A 87 0.48 -17.52 6.89
N ALA A 88 1.48 -17.08 6.13
CA ALA A 88 1.77 -15.67 5.91
C ALA A 88 0.60 -14.96 5.23
N HIS A 89 0.02 -15.56 4.19
CA HIS A 89 -1.14 -15.02 3.48
C HIS A 89 -2.34 -14.92 4.43
N ARG A 90 -2.61 -15.98 5.19
CA ARG A 90 -3.70 -16.02 6.16
C ARG A 90 -3.59 -14.92 7.21
N LEU A 91 -2.40 -14.72 7.76
CA LEU A 91 -2.18 -13.70 8.79
C LEU A 91 -2.23 -12.28 8.23
N VAL A 92 -1.58 -12.03 7.09
CA VAL A 92 -1.46 -10.67 6.55
C VAL A 92 -2.67 -10.30 5.70
N ILE A 93 -2.95 -11.06 4.64
CA ILE A 93 -3.98 -10.72 3.64
C ILE A 93 -5.39 -11.01 4.18
N ASP A 94 -5.59 -12.20 4.74
CA ASP A 94 -6.92 -12.67 5.15
C ASP A 94 -7.33 -12.18 6.55
N THR A 95 -6.38 -11.66 7.34
CA THR A 95 -6.66 -11.17 8.70
C THR A 95 -6.28 -9.70 8.86
N PHE A 96 -4.99 -9.36 8.80
CA PHE A 96 -4.52 -8.00 9.13
C PHE A 96 -5.05 -6.92 8.17
N TYR A 97 -5.01 -7.16 6.86
CA TYR A 97 -5.59 -6.23 5.86
C TYR A 97 -7.12 -6.24 5.81
N GLN A 98 -7.78 -7.15 6.56
CA GLN A 98 -9.23 -7.14 6.71
C GLN A 98 -9.72 -6.29 7.89
N CYS A 99 -8.80 -5.77 8.72
CA CYS A 99 -9.14 -4.82 9.79
C CYS A 99 -9.81 -3.57 9.20
N SER A 100 -10.76 -3.00 9.94
CA SER A 100 -11.53 -1.83 9.54
C SER A 100 -10.64 -0.62 9.27
N TRP A 101 -9.48 -0.53 9.93
CA TRP A 101 -8.49 0.50 9.69
C TRP A 101 -8.09 0.56 8.21
N TRP A 102 -7.85 -0.57 7.56
CA TRP A 102 -7.48 -0.66 6.13
C TRP A 102 -8.63 -0.39 5.16
N LYS A 103 -9.88 -0.44 5.64
CA LYS A 103 -11.09 -0.24 4.82
C LYS A 103 -11.48 1.23 4.68
N ARG A 104 -10.79 2.14 5.36
CA ARG A 104 -11.11 3.57 5.36
C ARG A 104 -10.22 4.29 4.35
N VAL A 105 -10.79 5.23 3.60
CA VAL A 105 -10.01 6.01 2.62
C VAL A 105 -9.00 6.94 3.31
N TRP A 106 -9.37 7.59 4.42
CA TRP A 106 -8.51 8.58 5.08
C TRP A 106 -7.25 7.99 5.73
N THR A 107 -7.30 6.73 6.17
CA THR A 107 -6.12 6.04 6.75
C THR A 107 -5.07 5.75 5.70
N TRP A 108 -5.40 5.92 4.42
CA TRP A 108 -4.47 5.67 3.35
C TRP A 108 -3.28 6.63 3.39
N GLN A 109 -3.53 7.92 3.61
CA GLN A 109 -2.47 8.92 3.77
C GLN A 109 -1.63 8.67 5.03
N GLU A 110 -2.26 8.20 6.12
CA GLU A 110 -1.57 7.76 7.35
C GLU A 110 -0.58 6.62 7.06
N ALA A 111 -0.94 5.68 6.17
CA ALA A 111 -0.11 4.54 5.84
C ALA A 111 1.10 4.91 4.93
N VAL A 112 0.89 5.77 3.94
CA VAL A 112 1.83 5.87 2.81
C VAL A 112 2.69 7.14 2.82
N LEU A 113 2.25 8.21 3.48
CA LEU A 113 2.99 9.48 3.48
C LEU A 113 4.10 9.56 4.53
N PRO A 114 3.93 9.08 5.78
CA PRO A 114 5.01 9.10 6.77
C PRO A 114 6.21 8.24 6.36
N VAL A 115 7.41 8.66 6.79
CA VAL A 115 8.68 7.92 6.55
C VAL A 115 8.57 6.50 7.10
N GLU A 116 8.18 6.38 8.36
CA GLU A 116 7.91 5.13 9.05
C GLU A 116 6.49 5.12 9.63
N VAL A 117 5.82 3.97 9.56
CA VAL A 117 4.53 3.73 10.22
C VAL A 117 4.65 2.47 11.04
N LEU A 118 4.44 2.60 12.36
CA LEU A 118 4.38 1.50 13.30
C LEU A 118 2.92 1.19 13.63
N PHE A 119 2.47 0.00 13.23
CA PHE A 119 1.16 -0.51 13.60
C PHE A 119 1.21 -1.09 15.00
N ILE A 120 0.25 -0.68 15.83
CA ILE A 120 -0.01 -1.25 17.16
C ILE A 120 -1.48 -1.65 17.25
N ALA A 121 -1.79 -2.65 18.07
CA ALA A 121 -3.17 -3.02 18.35
C ALA A 121 -3.85 -1.89 19.13
N GLU A 122 -5.10 -1.57 18.79
CA GLU A 122 -5.84 -0.50 19.49
C GLU A 122 -6.21 -0.85 20.93
N THR A 123 -6.13 -2.14 21.29
CA THR A 123 -6.39 -2.69 22.63
C THR A 123 -5.12 -2.93 23.45
N LEU A 124 -3.96 -2.49 22.96
CA LEU A 124 -2.66 -2.70 23.61
C LEU A 124 -2.63 -2.11 25.03
N THR A 125 -2.14 -2.88 26.00
CA THR A 125 -2.01 -2.45 27.40
C THR A 125 -0.57 -2.13 27.79
N GLU A 126 0.40 -2.83 27.21
CA GLU A 126 1.83 -2.68 27.45
C GLU A 126 2.55 -2.49 26.13
N LEU A 127 3.59 -1.68 26.09
CA LEU A 127 4.33 -1.40 24.86
C LEU A 127 5.70 -2.06 24.92
N SER A 128 5.91 -3.03 24.04
CA SER A 128 7.24 -3.59 23.77
C SER A 128 7.58 -3.49 22.28
N ASP A 129 8.86 -3.61 21.95
CA ASP A 129 9.31 -3.72 20.56
C ASP A 129 8.67 -4.92 19.84
N SER A 130 8.14 -5.93 20.52
CA SER A 130 7.42 -7.05 19.89
C SER A 130 6.06 -6.66 19.33
N ASP A 131 5.46 -5.61 19.90
CA ASP A 131 4.04 -5.26 19.73
C ASP A 131 3.80 -4.24 18.61
N MET A 132 4.88 -3.86 17.92
CA MET A 132 4.85 -2.90 16.81
C MET A 132 5.20 -3.59 15.50
N LEU A 133 4.41 -3.42 14.45
CA LEU A 133 4.77 -3.88 13.11
C LEU A 133 5.13 -2.68 12.24
N SER A 134 6.34 -2.67 11.67
CA SER A 134 6.75 -1.62 10.73
C SER A 134 6.09 -1.84 9.36
N ILE A 135 5.63 -0.77 8.72
CA ILE A 135 5.10 -0.84 7.36
C ILE A 135 6.19 -1.22 6.35
N ASN A 136 7.42 -0.76 6.54
CA ASN A 136 8.53 -1.10 5.65
C ASN A 136 8.92 -2.59 5.80
N GLU A 137 8.92 -3.11 7.04
CA GLU A 137 9.10 -4.54 7.30
C GLU A 137 7.96 -5.39 6.66
N LEU A 138 6.72 -4.91 6.74
CA LEU A 138 5.56 -5.56 6.14
C LEU A 138 5.60 -5.54 4.61
N ASP A 139 5.98 -4.40 4.03
CA ASP A 139 6.11 -4.21 2.58
C ASP A 139 7.15 -5.17 1.99
N ASP A 140 8.37 -5.17 2.54
CA ASP A 140 9.44 -6.10 2.18
C ASP A 140 8.99 -7.57 2.28
N PHE A 141 8.26 -7.91 3.34
CA PHE A 141 7.76 -9.26 3.56
C PHE A 141 6.72 -9.68 2.52
N THR A 142 5.76 -8.81 2.22
CA THR A 142 4.72 -9.09 1.21
C THR A 142 5.29 -9.10 -0.21
N GLY A 143 6.26 -8.23 -0.52
CA GLY A 143 6.97 -8.25 -1.79
C GLY A 143 7.74 -9.55 -2.01
N ASP A 144 8.48 -10.03 -0.99
CA ASP A 144 9.14 -11.33 -1.05
C ASP A 144 8.14 -12.48 -1.22
N GLY A 145 6.96 -12.40 -0.58
CA GLY A 145 5.87 -13.37 -0.73
C GLY A 145 5.33 -13.42 -2.14
N TRP A 146 5.14 -12.25 -2.77
CA TRP A 146 4.72 -12.13 -4.16
C TRP A 146 5.76 -12.73 -5.12
N PHE A 147 7.05 -12.40 -4.96
CA PHE A 147 8.12 -13.01 -5.78
C PHE A 147 8.20 -14.53 -5.60
N ALA A 148 7.97 -15.04 -4.39
CA ALA A 148 7.92 -16.47 -4.15
C ALA A 148 6.72 -17.11 -4.86
N TYR A 149 5.53 -16.50 -4.78
CA TYR A 149 4.32 -16.94 -5.48
C TYR A 149 4.55 -17.03 -7.00
N ASP A 150 5.07 -15.97 -7.60
CA ASP A 150 5.42 -15.95 -9.02
C ASP A 150 6.45 -17.04 -9.36
N GLY A 151 7.48 -17.18 -8.53
CA GLY A 151 8.48 -18.25 -8.65
C GLY A 151 7.87 -19.66 -8.59
N PHE A 152 6.79 -19.88 -7.83
CA PHE A 152 6.05 -21.14 -7.84
C PHE A 152 5.26 -21.34 -9.13
N MET A 153 4.64 -20.29 -9.63
CA MET A 153 3.79 -20.34 -10.83
C MET A 153 4.60 -20.53 -12.12
N PHE A 154 5.76 -19.88 -12.25
CA PHE A 154 6.58 -19.95 -13.48
C PHE A 154 7.47 -21.20 -13.60
N LYS A 155 7.61 -22.02 -12.54
CA LYS A 155 8.30 -23.32 -12.62
C LYS A 155 7.54 -24.41 -13.41
N LEU A 156 6.40 -24.09 -14.03
CA LEU A 156 5.45 -25.07 -14.59
C LEU A 156 5.40 -25.17 -16.12
N SER A 157 6.21 -24.42 -16.86
CA SER A 157 6.31 -24.62 -18.31
C SER A 157 7.54 -25.47 -18.65
N SER A 158 7.36 -26.79 -18.81
CA SER A 158 8.35 -27.66 -19.46
C SER A 158 8.14 -27.67 -20.97
N ASP A 159 9.23 -27.67 -21.74
CA ASP A 159 9.27 -27.95 -23.16
C ASP A 159 9.19 -29.47 -23.45
N GLU A 160 8.94 -29.83 -24.71
CA GLU A 160 8.64 -31.20 -25.18
C GLU A 160 9.77 -32.22 -24.98
N GLU A 161 10.98 -31.82 -24.56
CA GLU A 161 12.17 -32.69 -24.49
C GLU A 161 12.58 -33.16 -23.08
N GLY A 162 11.82 -32.84 -22.03
CA GLY A 162 12.01 -33.49 -20.72
C GLY A 162 13.34 -33.22 -20.00
N LYS A 163 14.12 -32.20 -20.40
CA LYS A 163 15.31 -31.75 -19.67
C LYS A 163 14.95 -30.68 -18.63
N GLN A 164 14.77 -31.10 -17.38
CA GLN A 164 14.52 -30.20 -16.26
C GLN A 164 15.83 -29.54 -15.76
N LEU A 165 16.16 -28.37 -16.32
CA LEU A 165 17.02 -27.38 -15.67
C LEU A 165 16.18 -26.16 -15.32
N LEU A 166 16.18 -25.82 -14.04
CA LEU A 166 15.47 -24.68 -13.49
C LEU A 166 16.21 -23.38 -13.83
N ASN A 167 16.05 -22.92 -15.07
CA ASN A 167 16.55 -21.62 -15.54
C ASN A 167 15.60 -20.50 -15.10
N VAL A 168 15.65 -20.11 -13.82
CA VAL A 168 15.16 -18.78 -13.43
C VAL A 168 16.31 -17.81 -13.68
N THR A 169 16.38 -17.31 -14.91
CA THR A 169 17.28 -16.23 -15.31
C THR A 169 16.75 -14.91 -14.76
N ILE A 170 17.03 -14.63 -13.48
CA ILE A 170 17.31 -13.24 -13.10
C ILE A 170 18.82 -13.11 -13.29
N CYS A 171 19.27 -12.31 -14.26
CA CYS A 171 20.69 -11.98 -14.49
C CYS A 171 21.46 -11.84 -13.17
N SER A 172 22.63 -12.45 -12.91
CA SER A 172 23.59 -13.15 -13.76
C SER A 172 24.46 -14.09 -12.89
N LYS A 173 24.92 -15.23 -13.45
CA LYS A 173 26.02 -16.12 -12.98
C LYS A 173 26.16 -16.37 -11.46
N LEU A 174 25.79 -17.58 -10.98
CA LEU A 174 26.51 -18.43 -10.00
C LEU A 174 25.57 -19.31 -9.13
N PHE A 175 26.05 -20.53 -8.87
CA PHE A 175 25.69 -21.50 -7.83
C PHE A 175 24.71 -22.64 -8.20
N GLN A 176 25.35 -23.79 -8.47
CA GLN A 176 24.80 -25.15 -8.56
C GLN A 176 24.40 -25.69 -7.17
N THR A 177 23.24 -26.34 -7.08
CA THR A 177 23.06 -27.74 -6.60
C THR A 177 21.58 -28.11 -6.60
N SER A 178 21.34 -29.39 -6.89
CA SER A 178 20.04 -30.01 -7.19
C SER A 178 19.43 -30.64 -5.94
N THR A 179 18.15 -30.35 -5.69
CA THR A 179 17.25 -31.26 -4.98
C THR A 179 15.87 -31.20 -5.64
N CYS A 180 15.39 -32.37 -6.06
CA CYS A 180 14.08 -32.58 -6.67
C CYS A 180 12.96 -32.16 -5.72
N LEU A 181 12.02 -31.35 -6.23
CA LEU A 181 10.69 -31.17 -5.63
C LEU A 181 9.66 -31.38 -6.72
N ASN A 182 8.75 -32.33 -6.50
CA ASN A 182 7.58 -32.55 -7.34
C ASN A 182 6.68 -31.29 -7.35
N PRO A 183 5.94 -30.99 -8.43
CA PRO A 183 5.16 -29.75 -8.51
C PRO A 183 3.90 -29.84 -7.66
N ILE A 184 3.75 -28.92 -6.71
CA ILE A 184 2.62 -28.83 -5.76
C ILE A 184 1.72 -27.65 -6.15
N VAL A 185 1.00 -27.78 -7.26
CA VAL A 185 0.30 -26.65 -7.91
C VAL A 185 -1.12 -26.39 -7.37
N GLY A 186 -1.69 -27.34 -6.61
CA GLY A 186 -3.09 -27.27 -6.17
C GLY A 186 -3.36 -26.18 -5.12
N ASP A 187 -2.72 -26.28 -3.96
CA ASP A 187 -3.28 -25.64 -2.76
C ASP A 187 -2.87 -24.17 -2.51
N ILE A 188 -2.09 -23.53 -3.38
CA ILE A 188 -1.76 -22.09 -3.24
C ILE A 188 -2.42 -21.22 -4.31
N LYS A 189 -3.18 -21.81 -5.23
CA LYS A 189 -3.87 -21.06 -6.27
C LYS A 189 -4.86 -20.06 -5.65
N GLY A 190 -4.67 -18.77 -5.96
CA GLY A 190 -5.52 -17.69 -5.44
C GLY A 190 -5.03 -17.06 -4.13
N MET A 191 -3.90 -17.51 -3.59
CA MET A 191 -3.24 -16.86 -2.44
C MET A 191 -2.24 -15.82 -2.95
N ASP A 192 -2.69 -14.80 -3.66
CA ASP A 192 -1.78 -13.78 -4.19
C ASP A 192 -1.48 -12.70 -3.13
N PHE A 193 -0.20 -12.48 -2.84
CA PHE A 193 0.24 -11.33 -2.02
C PHE A 193 0.11 -9.99 -2.75
N GLY A 194 -0.04 -10.03 -4.07
CA GLY A 194 -0.33 -8.90 -4.96
C GLY A 194 -1.75 -8.36 -4.85
N GLY A 195 -2.51 -8.70 -3.79
CA GLY A 195 -3.80 -8.09 -3.52
C GLY A 195 -3.74 -6.56 -3.48
N SER A 196 -4.90 -5.91 -3.66
CA SER A 196 -5.00 -4.46 -3.87
C SER A 196 -4.28 -3.66 -2.80
N THR A 197 -4.42 -3.98 -1.51
CA THR A 197 -3.73 -3.24 -0.43
C THR A 197 -2.20 -3.23 -0.57
N THR A 198 -1.56 -4.37 -0.82
CA THR A 198 -0.09 -4.42 -0.97
C THR A 198 0.37 -3.56 -2.16
N GLN A 199 -0.27 -3.73 -3.32
CA GLN A 199 0.05 -2.96 -4.52
C GLN A 199 -0.20 -1.47 -4.32
N GLU A 200 -1.31 -1.12 -3.67
CA GLU A 200 -1.63 0.24 -3.31
C GLU A 200 -0.48 0.83 -2.46
N ILE A 201 0.00 0.12 -1.42
CA ILE A 201 1.06 0.61 -0.52
C ILE A 201 2.32 0.88 -1.33
N ILE A 202 2.78 -0.12 -2.09
CA ILE A 202 4.01 -0.06 -2.89
C ILE A 202 3.93 1.12 -3.87
N TYR A 203 2.87 1.21 -4.67
CA TYR A 203 2.75 2.25 -5.68
C TYR A 203 2.56 3.64 -5.09
N SER A 204 1.85 3.77 -3.97
CA SER A 204 1.65 5.05 -3.29
C SER A 204 2.94 5.56 -2.66
N ARG A 205 3.68 4.70 -1.95
CA ARG A 205 4.95 5.06 -1.31
C ARG A 205 6.02 5.38 -2.35
N ASN A 206 6.09 4.63 -3.45
CA ASN A 206 7.00 4.91 -4.56
C ASN A 206 6.70 6.25 -5.25
N HIS A 207 5.42 6.65 -5.32
CA HIS A 207 5.02 7.91 -5.96
C HIS A 207 5.28 9.14 -5.08
N CYS A 208 5.23 9.00 -3.75
CA CYS A 208 5.42 10.14 -2.86
C CYS A 208 6.89 10.62 -2.88
N HIS A 209 7.13 11.84 -3.39
CA HIS A 209 8.48 12.41 -3.61
C HIS A 209 9.37 12.53 -2.36
N ARG A 210 8.85 12.33 -1.15
CA ARG A 210 9.69 12.29 0.06
C ARG A 210 10.39 10.96 0.27
N HIS A 211 9.81 9.87 -0.24
CA HIS A 211 10.42 8.54 -0.18
C HIS A 211 11.36 8.27 -1.35
N THR A 212 11.15 8.95 -2.47
CA THR A 212 11.95 8.76 -3.68
C THR A 212 12.50 10.10 -4.19
N GLY A 213 13.82 10.19 -4.35
CA GLY A 213 14.46 11.30 -5.09
C GLY A 213 14.14 11.31 -6.59
N TYR A 214 13.20 10.48 -7.02
CA TYR A 214 12.81 10.29 -8.41
C TYR A 214 11.46 10.96 -8.66
N SER A 215 11.38 11.75 -9.72
CA SER A 215 10.09 12.12 -10.32
C SER A 215 9.42 10.84 -10.81
N GLY A 216 8.18 10.59 -10.41
CA GLY A 216 7.43 9.43 -10.88
C GLY A 216 7.28 9.41 -12.40
N THR A 217 7.17 8.21 -12.96
CA THR A 217 6.81 8.04 -14.37
C THR A 217 5.29 7.97 -14.51
N LEU A 218 4.76 8.29 -15.69
CA LEU A 218 3.32 8.17 -15.92
C LEU A 218 2.85 6.71 -15.87
N GLY A 219 3.72 5.76 -16.23
CA GLY A 219 3.46 4.32 -16.03
C GLY A 219 3.31 3.94 -14.56
N GLY A 220 4.11 4.52 -13.66
CA GLY A 220 3.98 4.34 -12.22
C GLY A 220 2.64 4.86 -11.69
N ILE A 221 2.24 6.07 -12.14
CA ILE A 221 0.95 6.66 -11.79
C ILE A 221 -0.22 5.80 -12.31
N SER A 222 -0.13 5.30 -13.54
CA SER A 222 -1.15 4.41 -14.11
C SER A 222 -1.28 3.10 -13.30
N SER A 223 -0.16 2.55 -12.83
CA SER A 223 -0.13 1.38 -11.95
C SER A 223 -0.80 1.67 -10.60
N LEU A 224 -0.56 2.86 -10.04
CA LEU A 224 -1.25 3.32 -8.83
C LEU A 224 -2.76 3.43 -9.03
N PHE A 225 -3.23 4.02 -10.14
CA PHE A 225 -4.67 4.06 -10.42
C PHE A 225 -5.29 2.69 -10.63
N ARG A 226 -4.56 1.74 -11.24
CA ARG A 226 -5.02 0.35 -11.36
C ARG A 226 -5.18 -0.30 -9.98
N ALA A 227 -4.27 -0.04 -9.05
CA ALA A 227 -4.38 -0.51 -7.68
C ALA A 227 -5.58 0.14 -6.96
N PHE A 228 -5.75 1.45 -7.10
CA PHE A 228 -6.94 2.16 -6.56
C PHE A 228 -8.25 1.66 -7.14
N ALA A 229 -8.30 1.31 -8.43
CA ALA A 229 -9.48 0.74 -9.09
C ALA A 229 -9.91 -0.62 -8.52
N GLN A 230 -9.02 -1.30 -7.79
CA GLN A 230 -9.29 -2.56 -7.09
C GLN A 230 -9.49 -2.37 -5.58
N SER A 231 -9.40 -1.14 -5.08
CA SER A 231 -9.43 -0.83 -3.66
C SER A 231 -10.86 -0.91 -3.10
N PRO A 232 -11.11 -1.74 -2.08
CA PRO A 232 -12.43 -1.84 -1.45
C PRO A 232 -12.71 -0.73 -0.44
N ARG A 233 -11.79 0.24 -0.28
CA ARG A 233 -11.88 1.30 0.74
C ARG A 233 -13.12 2.16 0.56
N GLN A 234 -13.70 2.56 1.68
CA GLN A 234 -14.93 3.35 1.76
C GLN A 234 -14.71 4.60 2.60
N CYS A 235 -15.57 5.59 2.39
CA CYS A 235 -15.67 6.79 3.21
C CYS A 235 -17.14 7.14 3.44
N MET A 236 -17.41 7.97 4.45
CA MET A 236 -18.77 8.42 4.77
C MET A 236 -19.19 9.61 3.91
N ASP A 237 -18.25 10.50 3.61
CA ASP A 237 -18.46 11.65 2.74
C ASP A 237 -17.85 11.36 1.36
N PRO A 238 -18.65 11.33 0.27
CA PRO A 238 -18.15 11.04 -1.07
C PRO A 238 -16.96 11.88 -1.54
N VAL A 239 -16.82 13.12 -1.05
CA VAL A 239 -15.68 13.95 -1.46
C VAL A 239 -14.35 13.43 -0.90
N ASP A 240 -14.39 12.64 0.17
CA ASP A 240 -13.19 12.09 0.81
C ASP A 240 -12.51 11.02 -0.04
N TYR A 241 -13.19 10.45 -1.04
CA TYR A 241 -12.52 9.64 -2.07
C TYR A 241 -11.41 10.40 -2.77
N VAL A 242 -11.58 11.72 -2.97
CA VAL A 242 -10.57 12.61 -3.55
C VAL A 242 -9.60 13.11 -2.48
N TYR A 243 -10.11 13.67 -1.37
CA TYR A 243 -9.24 14.24 -0.33
C TYR A 243 -8.31 13.23 0.31
N GLY A 244 -8.71 11.95 0.36
CA GLY A 244 -7.91 10.85 0.90
C GLY A 244 -6.70 10.45 0.06
N VAL A 245 -6.48 11.03 -1.12
CA VAL A 245 -5.30 10.73 -1.95
C VAL A 245 -4.50 11.96 -2.37
N LEU A 246 -4.93 13.17 -2.00
CA LEU A 246 -4.29 14.40 -2.45
C LEU A 246 -2.81 14.49 -2.07
N GLY A 247 -2.45 14.10 -0.85
CA GLY A 247 -1.06 14.12 -0.39
C GLY A 247 -0.15 13.17 -1.17
N ILE A 248 -0.70 12.08 -1.72
CA ILE A 248 0.06 11.14 -2.56
C ILE A 248 0.47 11.82 -3.86
N PHE A 249 -0.46 12.54 -4.48
CA PHE A 249 -0.21 13.28 -5.72
C PHE A 249 0.38 14.68 -5.49
N GLN A 250 0.49 15.13 -4.23
CA GLN A 250 0.84 16.49 -3.84
C GLN A 250 0.05 17.52 -4.68
N ILE A 251 -1.28 17.35 -4.66
CA ILE A 251 -2.24 18.25 -5.29
C ILE A 251 -2.92 19.03 -4.17
N ASP A 252 -2.92 20.35 -4.29
CA ASP A 252 -3.66 21.22 -3.38
C ASP A 252 -4.96 21.66 -4.06
N ILE A 253 -6.09 21.28 -3.46
CA ILE A 253 -7.41 21.75 -3.87
C ILE A 253 -8.19 22.26 -2.65
N PRO A 254 -8.87 23.41 -2.74
CA PRO A 254 -9.68 23.92 -1.64
C PRO A 254 -10.79 22.93 -1.28
N ARG A 255 -11.18 22.92 0.01
CA ARG A 255 -12.35 22.13 0.47
C ARG A 255 -13.60 22.66 -0.23
N LYS A 256 -14.35 21.76 -0.85
CA LYS A 256 -15.66 22.02 -1.49
C LYS A 256 -16.68 21.01 -0.99
N THR A 257 -17.95 21.42 -1.01
CA THR A 257 -19.08 20.58 -0.59
C THR A 257 -19.72 19.84 -1.75
N ASP A 258 -19.64 20.36 -2.98
CA ASP A 258 -20.18 19.68 -4.17
C ASP A 258 -19.18 18.62 -4.67
N PRO A 259 -19.52 17.31 -4.62
CA PRO A 259 -18.63 16.26 -5.09
C PRO A 259 -18.29 16.33 -6.57
N ASN A 260 -19.18 16.85 -7.42
CA ASN A 260 -18.86 17.02 -8.84
C ASN A 260 -17.81 18.11 -9.03
N GLU A 261 -17.92 19.25 -8.32
CA GLU A 261 -16.88 20.29 -8.37
C GLU A 261 -15.53 19.78 -7.85
N VAL A 262 -15.52 19.03 -6.73
CA VAL A 262 -14.30 18.40 -6.18
C VAL A 262 -13.65 17.51 -7.23
N TRP A 263 -14.43 16.63 -7.86
CA TRP A 263 -13.92 15.71 -8.88
C TRP A 263 -13.37 16.44 -10.11
N GLN A 264 -14.10 17.41 -10.67
CA GLN A 264 -13.62 18.17 -11.84
C GLN A 264 -12.34 18.94 -11.53
N LEU A 265 -12.23 19.48 -10.32
CA LEU A 265 -11.03 20.20 -9.90
C LEU A 265 -9.84 19.24 -9.73
N PHE A 266 -10.06 18.08 -9.09
CA PHE A 266 -9.05 17.03 -8.98
C PHE A 266 -8.55 16.56 -10.34
N VAL A 267 -9.44 16.23 -11.29
CA VAL A 267 -9.06 15.82 -12.65
C VAL A 267 -8.26 16.92 -13.35
N THR A 268 -8.67 18.17 -13.18
CA THR A 268 -7.94 19.33 -13.74
C THR A 268 -6.51 19.44 -13.21
N GLU A 269 -6.34 19.38 -11.88
CA GLU A 269 -5.00 19.45 -11.26
C GLU A 269 -4.15 18.22 -11.57
N LEU A 270 -4.76 17.04 -11.64
CA LEU A 270 -4.09 15.80 -12.03
C LEU A 270 -3.58 15.85 -13.47
N LEU A 271 -4.34 16.41 -14.41
CA LEU A 271 -3.88 16.59 -15.79
C LEU A 271 -2.75 17.62 -15.88
N LYS A 272 -2.76 18.67 -15.05
CA LYS A 272 -1.64 19.61 -14.95
C LYS A 272 -0.38 18.88 -14.46
N LEU A 273 -0.51 18.06 -13.42
CA LEU A 273 0.56 17.21 -12.89
C LEU A 273 1.19 16.35 -14.00
N PHE A 274 0.38 15.67 -14.81
CA PHE A 274 0.91 14.80 -15.89
C PHE A 274 1.62 15.56 -17.00
N THR A 275 1.35 16.86 -17.13
CA THR A 275 2.01 17.72 -18.12
C THR A 275 3.21 18.48 -17.58
N ASP A 276 3.49 18.39 -16.27
CA ASP A 276 4.64 19.05 -15.66
C ASP A 276 5.88 18.13 -15.71
N PRO A 277 6.85 18.40 -16.62
CA PRO A 277 8.04 17.56 -16.77
C PRO A 277 8.98 17.59 -15.55
N LYS A 278 8.79 18.55 -14.62
CA LYS A 278 9.55 18.58 -13.36
C LYS A 278 9.03 17.55 -12.37
N ARG A 279 7.74 17.18 -12.48
CA ARG A 279 7.05 16.30 -11.54
C ARG A 279 6.86 14.89 -12.10
N VAL A 280 6.53 14.77 -13.39
CA VAL A 280 6.29 13.49 -14.06
C VAL A 280 7.19 13.36 -15.28
N ARG A 281 7.98 12.28 -15.33
CA ARG A 281 8.75 11.92 -16.53
C ARG A 281 7.89 11.12 -17.49
N ILE A 282 8.00 11.47 -18.77
CA ILE A 282 7.43 10.73 -19.89
C ILE A 282 8.61 10.23 -20.71
N GLU A 283 9.00 8.98 -20.51
CA GLU A 283 10.19 8.37 -21.08
C GLU A 283 9.85 7.56 -22.35
N GLN A 284 8.63 7.01 -22.42
CA GLN A 284 8.25 6.05 -23.46
C GLN A 284 7.02 6.50 -24.27
N ASP A 285 6.91 6.02 -25.52
CA ASP A 285 5.76 6.34 -26.38
C ASP A 285 4.44 5.78 -25.81
N TYR A 286 4.50 4.66 -25.10
CA TYR A 286 3.36 4.12 -24.35
C TYR A 286 2.82 5.12 -23.31
N GLU A 287 3.68 5.90 -22.66
CA GLU A 287 3.25 6.92 -21.69
C GLU A 287 2.62 8.13 -22.38
N LYS A 288 3.13 8.54 -23.54
CA LYS A 288 2.45 9.56 -24.37
C LYS A 288 1.04 9.10 -24.77
N TRP A 289 0.88 7.82 -25.07
CA TRP A 289 -0.43 7.22 -25.33
C TRP A 289 -1.35 7.28 -24.09
N ILE A 290 -0.85 6.92 -22.89
CA ILE A 290 -1.61 7.06 -21.64
C ILE A 290 -2.08 8.51 -21.43
N LEU A 291 -1.17 9.48 -21.60
CA LEU A 291 -1.51 10.90 -21.45
C LEU A 291 -2.58 11.35 -22.44
N SER A 292 -2.47 10.91 -23.70
CA SER A 292 -3.47 11.19 -24.74
C SER A 292 -4.84 10.62 -24.38
N ARG A 293 -4.87 9.38 -23.88
CA ARG A 293 -6.10 8.76 -23.36
C ARG A 293 -6.68 9.61 -22.23
N TYR A 294 -5.91 9.95 -21.20
CA TYR A 294 -6.42 10.75 -20.08
C TYR A 294 -6.95 12.14 -20.47
N LYS A 295 -6.39 12.76 -21.51
CA LYS A 295 -6.88 14.05 -22.03
C LYS A 295 -8.16 13.94 -22.85
N SER A 296 -8.33 12.86 -23.60
CA SER A 296 -9.43 12.68 -24.55
C SER A 296 -10.63 11.92 -23.97
N ASP A 297 -10.40 11.12 -22.92
CA ASP A 297 -11.41 10.25 -22.34
C ASP A 297 -12.44 11.03 -21.53
N ARG A 298 -13.64 11.16 -22.10
CA ARG A 298 -14.77 11.82 -21.45
C ARG A 298 -15.22 11.08 -20.19
N THR A 299 -14.96 9.77 -20.08
CA THR A 299 -15.42 8.96 -18.94
C THR A 299 -14.75 9.38 -17.64
N ILE A 300 -13.50 9.86 -17.69
CA ILE A 300 -12.78 10.38 -16.53
C ILE A 300 -13.53 11.56 -15.91
N ARG A 301 -14.12 12.44 -16.73
CA ARG A 301 -14.91 13.59 -16.25
C ARG A 301 -16.32 13.22 -15.81
N GLN A 302 -16.77 11.99 -16.01
CA GLN A 302 -18.14 11.54 -15.74
C GLN A 302 -18.27 10.71 -14.45
N CYS A 303 -17.19 10.55 -13.68
CA CYS A 303 -17.26 9.87 -12.40
C CYS A 303 -18.20 10.61 -11.44
N ASN A 304 -19.19 9.90 -10.92
CA ASN A 304 -20.14 10.44 -9.95
C ASN A 304 -19.82 9.91 -8.55
N LEU A 305 -19.16 10.74 -7.75
CA LEU A 305 -18.77 10.40 -6.37
C LEU A 305 -19.97 10.02 -5.50
N LEU A 306 -21.15 10.64 -5.70
CA LEU A 306 -22.36 10.37 -4.90
C LEU A 306 -22.86 8.93 -5.02
N THR A 307 -22.55 8.27 -6.14
CA THR A 307 -22.99 6.89 -6.41
C THR A 307 -21.91 5.85 -6.13
N ALA A 308 -20.69 6.27 -5.83
CA ALA A 308 -19.56 5.37 -5.65
C ALA A 308 -19.61 4.70 -4.26
N LYS A 309 -19.49 3.37 -4.26
CA LYS A 309 -19.53 2.55 -3.04
C LYS A 309 -18.16 2.33 -2.40
N ASN A 310 -17.11 2.52 -3.19
CA ASN A 310 -15.72 2.35 -2.76
C ASN A 310 -14.79 3.11 -3.70
N MET A 311 -13.52 3.19 -3.29
CA MET A 311 -12.44 3.81 -4.02
C MET A 311 -12.23 3.19 -5.41
N GLY A 312 -12.40 1.87 -5.53
CA GLY A 312 -12.35 1.15 -6.80
C GLY A 312 -13.29 1.70 -7.86
N GLU A 313 -14.55 1.94 -7.49
CA GLU A 313 -15.55 2.50 -8.39
C GLU A 313 -15.23 3.94 -8.83
N VAL A 314 -14.53 4.72 -7.99
CA VAL A 314 -14.11 6.10 -8.31
C VAL A 314 -12.96 6.11 -9.31
N TYR A 315 -11.94 5.28 -9.09
CA TYR A 315 -10.68 5.34 -9.85
C TYR A 315 -10.62 4.40 -11.05
N LYS A 316 -11.60 3.50 -11.25
CA LYS A 316 -11.67 2.62 -12.43
C LYS A 316 -11.64 3.34 -13.78
N CYS A 317 -12.04 4.61 -13.85
CA CYS A 317 -11.97 5.38 -15.11
C CYS A 317 -10.53 5.68 -15.55
N PHE A 318 -9.55 5.53 -14.65
CA PHE A 318 -8.13 5.71 -14.96
C PHE A 318 -7.39 4.39 -15.27
N ALA A 319 -8.02 3.23 -15.06
CA ALA A 319 -7.44 1.90 -15.25
C ALA A 319 -7.54 1.37 -16.69
#